data_AF-A0A3B0X3X5-F1
#
_entry.id   AF-A0A3B0X3X5-F1
#
_cell.length_a   1.000
_cell.length_b   1.000
_cell.length_c   1.000
_cell.angle_alpha   90.00
_cell.angle_beta   90.00
_cell.angle_gamma   90.00
#
_symmetry.space_group_name_H-M   'P 1'
#
loop_
_entity.id
_entity.type
_entity.pdbx_description
1 polymer ?
#
loop_
_entity_poly.entity_id
_entity_poly.type
_entity_poly.pdbx_seq_one_letter_code
_entity_poly.pdbx_strand_id
1 'polypeptide(L)'
;MKHNTFHTNKHLTFLFILLCCISLNSLANPKTSHDPLIFDDRPIAGQAQLPTWFKPNSLNLSNALNKAIKEGKSGIILYFGRKDCAYCKALLNDNWGDPSIAKFTQKHFNVIAINTPGNRIITDFNNKKWSESDFASRHKTHFTPSLLFYNKERQQVLKLPGYRPKYQFRAALEYVADSHYKHESFRKYLALAEASFNFGSNKLNENDIFRQPPYNLNNLDEILVVFFEYPNCHACDILHGHTLNNFSISAKLDQFYVVQLNSHLETPIITPGGLKTTSKKWAEQLNLTFAPSLIFFDKKGKEIIRIESVVQFHRLISVINFINSGEYKKHKTFLDWMQSKKMN
;
A
#
# COMPACT_ATOMS: atom_id res chain seq x y z
N MET A 1 -43.17 58.25 -44.79
CA MET A 1 -42.54 59.30 -43.96
C MET A 1 -42.92 59.08 -42.50
N LYS A 2 -41.93 59.30 -41.64
CA LYS A 2 -41.84 59.19 -40.17
C LYS A 2 -43.11 59.29 -39.30
N HIS A 3 -43.08 58.46 -38.24
CA HIS A 3 -43.52 58.67 -36.83
C HIS A 3 -45.02 58.93 -36.56
N ASN A 4 -45.69 58.33 -35.57
CA ASN A 4 -45.30 58.10 -34.17
C ASN A 4 -46.26 57.14 -33.42
N THR A 5 -45.68 56.30 -32.55
CA THR A 5 -46.06 55.84 -31.19
C THR A 5 -47.20 56.59 -30.46
N PHE A 6 -48.02 56.07 -29.53
CA PHE A 6 -48.05 54.91 -28.60
C PHE A 6 -49.42 54.95 -27.86
N HIS A 7 -49.95 53.83 -27.35
CA HIS A 7 -50.22 53.58 -25.90
C HIS A 7 -51.23 52.43 -25.63
N THR A 8 -50.74 51.44 -24.85
CA THR A 8 -51.38 50.68 -23.72
C THR A 8 -52.77 50.03 -23.88
N ASN A 9 -53.06 48.83 -23.35
CA ASN A 9 -52.80 48.36 -21.98
C ASN A 9 -52.95 46.83 -21.81
N LYS A 10 -52.42 46.32 -20.70
CA LYS A 10 -52.23 44.91 -20.31
C LYS A 10 -53.47 44.20 -19.73
N HIS A 11 -53.29 42.88 -19.52
CA HIS A 11 -54.04 41.89 -18.69
C HIS A 11 -55.07 41.06 -19.50
N LEU A 12 -55.27 39.73 -19.34
CA LEU A 12 -55.02 38.79 -18.25
C LEU A 12 -55.21 37.34 -18.78
N THR A 13 -54.21 36.47 -18.55
CA THR A 13 -54.31 35.08 -18.04
C THR A 13 -55.06 33.94 -18.80
N PHE A 14 -54.23 33.00 -19.33
CA PHE A 14 -54.27 31.51 -19.22
C PHE A 14 -55.47 30.69 -19.77
N LEU A 15 -55.21 29.62 -20.54
CA LEU A 15 -55.09 28.23 -20.03
C LEU A 15 -55.09 27.11 -21.14
N PHE A 16 -54.15 26.17 -21.01
CA PHE A 16 -54.09 24.74 -21.43
C PHE A 16 -54.21 24.27 -22.91
N ILE A 17 -53.07 23.92 -23.52
CA ILE A 17 -52.88 22.62 -24.21
C ILE A 17 -51.48 22.09 -23.84
N LEU A 18 -51.42 21.08 -22.98
CA LEU A 18 -50.20 20.42 -22.53
C LEU A 18 -49.89 19.25 -23.50
N LEU A 19 -48.90 19.46 -24.37
CA LEU A 19 -48.40 18.44 -25.28
C LEU A 19 -47.51 17.46 -24.50
N CYS A 20 -47.92 16.20 -24.49
CA CYS A 20 -47.23 15.07 -23.88
C CYS A 20 -45.98 14.74 -24.70
N CYS A 21 -44.85 15.39 -24.41
CA CYS A 21 -43.53 14.96 -24.87
C CYS A 21 -42.81 14.27 -23.71
N ILE A 22 -42.82 12.94 -23.78
CA ILE A 22 -42.08 12.01 -22.92
C ILE A 22 -40.59 12.36 -23.04
N SER A 23 -40.09 13.14 -22.08
CA SER A 23 -38.66 13.20 -21.79
C SER A 23 -38.25 11.85 -21.20
N LEU A 24 -37.65 10.99 -22.01
CA LEU A 24 -36.85 9.88 -21.50
C LEU A 24 -35.72 10.47 -20.65
N ASN A 25 -35.96 10.58 -19.35
CA ASN A 25 -34.91 10.76 -18.37
C ASN A 25 -33.97 9.57 -18.52
N SER A 26 -32.74 9.82 -19.00
CA SER A 26 -31.61 8.94 -18.73
C SER A 26 -31.54 8.74 -17.22
N LEU A 27 -32.03 7.60 -16.74
CA LEU A 27 -31.59 7.02 -15.48
C LEU A 27 -30.10 6.73 -15.64
N ALA A 28 -29.27 7.73 -15.37
CA ALA A 28 -27.88 7.50 -15.07
C ALA A 28 -27.86 6.61 -13.82
N ASN A 29 -27.61 5.32 -14.00
CA ASN A 29 -27.27 4.44 -12.91
C ASN A 29 -26.14 5.13 -12.12
N PRO A 30 -26.27 5.37 -10.80
CA PRO A 30 -25.13 5.81 -10.02
C PRO A 30 -24.08 4.72 -10.22
N LYS A 31 -22.97 5.07 -10.89
CA LYS A 31 -21.79 4.22 -10.88
C LYS A 31 -21.44 4.06 -9.41
N THR A 32 -21.75 2.91 -8.83
CA THR A 32 -21.16 2.50 -7.56
C THR A 32 -19.67 2.62 -7.76
N SER A 33 -19.06 3.65 -7.19
CA SER A 33 -17.62 3.85 -7.29
C SER A 33 -17.00 2.69 -6.53
N HIS A 34 -16.59 1.65 -7.25
CA HIS A 34 -15.87 0.54 -6.65
C HIS A 34 -14.55 1.08 -6.11
N ASP A 35 -14.39 1.08 -4.79
CA ASP A 35 -13.16 1.48 -4.14
C ASP A 35 -12.05 0.48 -4.53
N PRO A 36 -10.95 0.92 -5.18
CA PRO A 36 -9.88 0.03 -5.61
C PRO A 36 -9.08 -0.59 -4.44
N LEU A 37 -9.26 -0.11 -3.22
CA LEU A 37 -8.60 -0.70 -2.04
C LEU A 37 -9.34 -1.91 -1.50
N ILE A 38 -10.63 -2.07 -1.83
CA ILE A 38 -11.46 -3.20 -1.43
C ILE A 38 -11.40 -4.26 -2.53
N PHE A 39 -10.86 -5.44 -2.23
CA PHE A 39 -10.81 -6.56 -3.17
C PHE A 39 -10.67 -7.88 -2.42
N ASP A 40 -11.08 -8.97 -3.09
CA ASP A 40 -10.85 -10.33 -2.61
C ASP A 40 -9.35 -10.66 -2.67
N ASP A 41 -8.75 -10.87 -1.50
CA ASP A 41 -7.33 -11.08 -1.36
C ASP A 41 -6.91 -12.56 -1.23
N ARG A 42 -7.83 -13.49 -1.51
CA ARG A 42 -7.51 -14.91 -1.66
C ARG A 42 -6.42 -15.13 -2.71
N PRO A 43 -5.59 -16.17 -2.56
CA PRO A 43 -4.73 -16.61 -3.65
C PRO A 43 -5.57 -16.86 -4.92
N ILE A 44 -5.26 -16.16 -5.99
CA ILE A 44 -6.00 -16.28 -7.25
C ILE A 44 -5.53 -17.49 -8.06
N ALA A 45 -6.47 -18.23 -8.65
CA ALA A 45 -6.19 -19.22 -9.67
C ALA A 45 -5.93 -18.49 -11.00
N GLY A 46 -4.67 -18.49 -11.47
CA GLY A 46 -4.26 -17.79 -12.68
C GLY A 46 -3.07 -16.86 -12.45
N GLN A 47 -2.40 -16.44 -13.54
CA GLN A 47 -1.21 -15.60 -13.46
C GLN A 47 -1.62 -14.12 -13.48
N ALA A 48 -1.18 -13.35 -12.48
CA ALA A 48 -1.09 -11.90 -12.62
C ALA A 48 -0.23 -11.59 -13.88
N GLN A 49 -0.86 -11.11 -14.95
CA GLN A 49 -0.18 -10.89 -16.23
C GLN A 49 0.66 -9.62 -16.14
N LEU A 50 1.97 -9.79 -16.36
CA LEU A 50 2.89 -8.65 -16.38
C LEU A 50 2.60 -7.78 -17.62
N PRO A 51 2.58 -6.45 -17.48
CA PRO A 51 2.51 -5.56 -18.62
C PRO A 51 3.65 -5.80 -19.62
N THR A 52 3.37 -5.68 -20.91
CA THR A 52 4.32 -5.98 -22.00
C THR A 52 5.57 -5.10 -21.98
N TRP A 53 5.50 -3.93 -21.35
CA TRP A 53 6.61 -2.99 -21.23
C TRP A 53 7.61 -3.35 -20.12
N PHE A 54 7.31 -4.34 -19.27
CA PHE A 54 8.26 -4.87 -18.29
C PHE A 54 9.45 -5.54 -18.98
N LYS A 55 10.58 -5.62 -18.28
CA LYS A 55 11.83 -6.25 -18.73
C LYS A 55 12.16 -7.50 -17.88
N PRO A 56 11.32 -8.56 -17.89
CA PRO A 56 11.46 -9.70 -16.99
C PRO A 56 12.74 -10.55 -17.21
N ASN A 57 13.42 -10.38 -18.35
CA ASN A 57 14.65 -11.12 -18.69
C ASN A 57 15.93 -10.34 -18.33
N SER A 58 15.83 -9.14 -17.76
CA SER A 58 16.97 -8.30 -17.41
C SER A 58 17.49 -8.58 -15.99
N LEU A 59 17.84 -9.85 -15.70
CA LEU A 59 18.25 -10.30 -14.36
C LEU A 59 19.73 -10.05 -14.01
N ASN A 60 20.49 -9.41 -14.90
CA ASN A 60 21.76 -8.78 -14.52
C ASN A 60 21.49 -7.30 -14.21
N LEU A 61 21.55 -6.93 -12.93
CA LEU A 61 21.11 -5.61 -12.47
C LEU A 61 21.99 -4.48 -13.01
N SER A 62 23.31 -4.70 -13.09
CA SER A 62 24.24 -3.73 -13.67
C SER A 62 23.93 -3.45 -15.15
N ASN A 63 23.70 -4.51 -15.94
CA ASN A 63 23.34 -4.36 -17.35
C ASN A 63 21.97 -3.68 -17.52
N ALA A 64 21.00 -4.04 -16.68
CA ALA A 64 19.66 -3.47 -16.73
C ALA A 64 19.66 -1.97 -16.40
N LEU A 65 20.41 -1.57 -15.37
CA LEU A 65 20.58 -0.16 -15.00
C LEU A 65 21.33 0.62 -16.08
N ASN A 66 22.44 0.09 -16.60
CA ASN A 66 23.19 0.73 -17.67
C ASN A 66 22.32 0.96 -18.91
N LYS A 67 21.45 0.01 -19.25
CA LYS A 67 20.48 0.18 -20.34
C LYS A 67 19.47 1.28 -20.03
N ALA A 68 18.90 1.31 -18.83
CA ALA A 68 17.98 2.38 -18.41
C ALA A 68 18.64 3.77 -18.49
N ILE A 69 19.90 3.89 -18.05
CA ILE A 69 20.66 5.15 -18.14
C ILE A 69 20.84 5.59 -19.60
N LYS A 70 21.22 4.67 -20.50
CA LYS A 70 21.36 4.95 -21.94
C LYS A 70 20.04 5.38 -22.59
N GLU A 71 18.91 4.89 -22.08
CA GLU A 71 17.56 5.28 -22.50
C GLU A 71 17.06 6.58 -21.84
N GLY A 72 17.91 7.28 -21.07
CA GLY A 72 17.57 8.54 -20.41
C GLY A 72 16.69 8.40 -19.17
N LYS A 73 16.53 7.19 -18.62
CA LYS A 73 15.69 6.92 -17.45
C LYS A 73 16.33 7.43 -16.15
N SER A 74 15.52 7.72 -15.14
CA SER A 74 15.96 8.07 -13.78
C SER A 74 16.53 6.88 -13.01
N GLY A 75 16.21 5.64 -13.42
CA GLY A 75 16.74 4.43 -12.79
C GLY A 75 16.00 3.16 -13.18
N ILE A 76 16.02 2.16 -12.30
CA ILE A 76 15.25 0.92 -12.45
C ILE A 76 14.35 0.66 -11.24
N ILE A 77 13.26 -0.07 -11.47
CA ILE A 77 12.40 -0.61 -10.41
C ILE A 77 12.49 -2.13 -10.46
N LEU A 78 12.85 -2.74 -9.33
CA LEU A 78 12.71 -4.17 -9.15
C LEU A 78 11.32 -4.46 -8.59
N TYR A 79 10.48 -5.09 -9.40
CA TYR A 79 9.16 -5.55 -9.01
C TYR A 79 9.24 -7.00 -8.52
N PHE A 80 9.01 -7.20 -7.22
CA PHE A 80 8.91 -8.52 -6.60
C PHE A 80 7.44 -8.93 -6.57
N GLY A 81 7.10 -9.98 -7.31
CA GLY A 81 5.73 -10.49 -7.40
C GLY A 81 5.67 -12.00 -7.50
N ARG A 82 4.45 -12.53 -7.52
CA ARG A 82 4.15 -13.93 -7.78
C ARG A 82 2.85 -14.04 -8.56
N LYS A 83 2.66 -15.16 -9.26
CA LYS A 83 1.54 -15.38 -10.18
C LYS A 83 0.19 -15.40 -9.44
N ASP A 84 0.15 -16.09 -8.31
CA ASP A 84 -0.99 -16.36 -7.44
C ASP A 84 -1.13 -15.31 -6.32
N CYS A 85 -1.17 -14.02 -6.69
CA CYS A 85 -1.16 -12.91 -5.74
C CYS A 85 -2.21 -11.84 -6.10
N ALA A 86 -3.26 -11.75 -5.28
CA ALA A 86 -4.33 -10.77 -5.45
C ALA A 86 -3.83 -9.31 -5.38
N TYR A 87 -2.96 -9.00 -4.42
CA TYR A 87 -2.36 -7.65 -4.29
C TYR A 87 -1.48 -7.28 -5.49
N CYS A 88 -0.84 -8.27 -6.11
CA CYS A 88 -0.03 -8.09 -7.31
C CYS A 88 -0.96 -7.73 -8.47
N LYS A 89 -2.06 -8.48 -8.63
CA LYS A 89 -3.11 -8.16 -9.59
C LYS A 89 -3.71 -6.77 -9.34
N ALA A 90 -3.97 -6.40 -8.08
CA ALA A 90 -4.45 -5.06 -7.72
C ALA A 90 -3.47 -3.97 -8.17
N LEU A 91 -2.17 -4.09 -7.87
CA LEU A 91 -1.17 -3.12 -8.33
C LEU A 91 -1.08 -3.07 -9.87
N LEU A 92 -1.07 -4.22 -10.54
CA LEU A 92 -0.94 -4.28 -12.00
C LEU A 92 -2.17 -3.70 -12.72
N ASN A 93 -3.38 -3.94 -12.20
CA ASN A 93 -4.64 -3.53 -12.83
C ASN A 93 -5.10 -2.14 -12.41
N ASP A 94 -4.84 -1.74 -11.17
CA ASP A 94 -5.26 -0.44 -10.67
C ASP A 94 -4.15 0.59 -10.91
N ASN A 95 -3.00 0.44 -10.26
CA ASN A 95 -1.93 1.42 -10.34
C ASN A 95 -1.30 1.47 -11.74
N TRP A 96 -0.76 0.37 -12.24
CA TRP A 96 -0.18 0.32 -13.59
C TRP A 96 -1.19 0.04 -14.69
N GLY A 97 -2.47 -0.16 -14.34
CA GLY A 97 -3.57 -0.15 -15.30
C GLY A 97 -4.06 1.27 -15.60
N ASP A 98 -3.77 2.25 -14.74
CA ASP A 98 -3.93 3.66 -15.05
C ASP A 98 -2.89 4.08 -16.13
N PRO A 99 -3.33 4.50 -17.33
CA PRO A 99 -2.42 4.85 -18.41
C PRO A 99 -1.47 6.00 -18.08
N SER A 100 -1.87 6.93 -17.20
CA SER A 100 -1.04 8.07 -16.80
C SER A 100 0.13 7.62 -15.93
N ILE A 101 -0.13 6.73 -14.96
CA ILE A 101 0.89 6.15 -14.08
C ILE A 101 1.79 5.21 -14.87
N ALA A 102 1.23 4.39 -15.76
CA ALA A 102 2.01 3.50 -16.62
C ALA A 102 2.94 4.28 -17.57
N LYS A 103 2.45 5.35 -18.21
CA LYS A 103 3.28 6.22 -19.07
C LYS A 103 4.36 6.93 -18.27
N PHE A 104 4.03 7.47 -17.09
CA PHE A 104 5.01 8.09 -16.21
C PHE A 104 6.12 7.10 -15.83
N THR A 105 5.72 5.89 -15.39
CA THR A 105 6.66 4.82 -15.05
C THR A 105 7.58 4.49 -16.22
N GLN A 106 7.02 4.25 -17.41
CA GLN A 106 7.81 3.93 -18.61
C GLN A 106 8.72 5.06 -19.05
N LYS A 107 8.32 6.33 -18.84
CA LYS A 107 9.17 7.49 -19.14
C LYS A 107 10.41 7.51 -18.26
N HIS A 108 10.27 7.22 -16.97
CA HIS A 108 11.31 7.44 -15.96
C HIS A 108 12.06 6.17 -15.52
N PHE A 109 11.53 4.98 -15.75
CA PHE A 109 12.10 3.73 -15.22
C PHE A 109 11.97 2.56 -16.19
N ASN A 110 12.96 1.66 -16.12
CA ASN A 110 12.77 0.28 -16.56
C ASN A 110 12.35 -0.58 -15.37
N VAL A 111 11.31 -1.39 -15.56
CA VAL A 111 10.77 -2.28 -14.50
C VAL A 111 11.17 -3.72 -14.78
N ILE A 112 11.83 -4.35 -13.80
CA ILE A 112 12.34 -5.72 -13.89
C ILE A 112 11.52 -6.58 -12.95
N ALA A 113 10.83 -7.59 -13.50
CA ALA A 113 10.06 -8.53 -12.69
C ALA A 113 10.92 -9.65 -12.12
N ILE A 114 10.81 -9.82 -10.82
CA ILE A 114 11.40 -10.87 -10.01
C ILE A 114 10.26 -11.72 -9.46
N ASN A 115 10.27 -13.01 -9.81
CA ASN A 115 9.34 -13.99 -9.29
C ASN A 115 9.82 -14.45 -7.91
N THR A 116 9.11 -14.09 -6.83
CA THR A 116 9.59 -14.39 -5.47
C THR A 116 9.72 -15.89 -5.14
N PRO A 117 8.88 -16.82 -5.65
CA PRO A 117 9.17 -18.26 -5.57
C PRO A 117 10.11 -18.77 -6.69
N GLY A 118 10.64 -17.88 -7.54
CA GLY A 118 11.42 -18.25 -8.71
C GLY A 118 12.83 -18.73 -8.37
N ASN A 119 13.42 -19.45 -9.32
CA ASN A 119 14.77 -19.99 -9.24
C ASN A 119 15.70 -19.46 -10.35
N ARG A 120 15.26 -18.49 -11.15
CA ARG A 120 16.14 -17.85 -12.14
C ARG A 120 17.29 -17.13 -11.42
N ILE A 121 18.42 -17.02 -12.09
CA ILE A 121 19.60 -16.40 -11.51
C ILE A 121 19.55 -14.89 -11.70
N ILE A 122 19.65 -14.16 -10.59
CA ILE A 122 19.87 -12.71 -10.54
C ILE A 122 21.35 -12.46 -10.25
N THR A 123 21.98 -11.63 -11.07
CA THR A 123 23.32 -11.08 -10.79
C THR A 123 23.16 -9.67 -10.26
N ASP A 124 23.53 -9.44 -9.00
CA ASP A 124 23.42 -8.14 -8.36
C ASP A 124 24.51 -7.14 -8.83
N PHE A 125 24.48 -5.93 -8.27
CA PHE A 125 25.44 -4.88 -8.61
C PHE A 125 26.90 -5.18 -8.21
N ASN A 126 27.11 -6.17 -7.33
CA ASN A 126 28.41 -6.64 -6.86
C ASN A 126 28.82 -7.95 -7.55
N ASN A 127 28.17 -8.31 -8.66
CA ASN A 127 28.37 -9.56 -9.40
C ASN A 127 28.06 -10.85 -8.62
N LYS A 128 27.39 -10.75 -7.47
CA LYS A 128 26.95 -11.94 -6.73
C LYS A 128 25.69 -12.51 -7.38
N LYS A 129 25.66 -13.83 -7.50
CA LYS A 129 24.54 -14.59 -8.06
C LYS A 129 23.61 -15.04 -6.94
N TRP A 130 22.31 -14.92 -7.20
CA TRP A 130 21.23 -15.30 -6.29
C TRP A 130 20.14 -16.02 -7.08
N SER A 131 19.44 -16.98 -6.46
CA SER A 131 18.12 -17.35 -6.96
C SER A 131 17.15 -16.18 -6.73
N GLU A 132 16.07 -16.06 -7.51
CA GLU A 132 15.05 -15.03 -7.27
C GLU A 132 14.47 -15.12 -5.84
N SER A 133 14.26 -16.34 -5.33
CA SER A 133 13.78 -16.60 -3.98
C SER A 133 14.74 -16.15 -2.87
N ASP A 134 16.03 -16.45 -3.01
CA ASP A 134 17.05 -16.00 -2.04
C ASP A 134 17.21 -14.48 -2.08
N PHE A 135 17.16 -13.89 -3.28
CA PHE A 135 17.23 -12.44 -3.45
C PHE A 135 16.02 -11.74 -2.80
N ALA A 136 14.80 -12.24 -3.04
CA ALA A 136 13.58 -11.75 -2.38
C ALA A 136 13.66 -11.86 -0.84
N SER A 137 14.16 -12.98 -0.34
CA SER A 137 14.36 -13.20 1.10
C SER A 137 15.39 -12.22 1.69
N ARG A 138 16.52 -12.03 1.00
CA ARG A 138 17.59 -11.10 1.40
C ARG A 138 17.11 -9.65 1.48
N HIS A 139 16.19 -9.26 0.60
CA HIS A 139 15.59 -7.92 0.56
C HIS A 139 14.33 -7.78 1.43
N LYS A 140 13.95 -8.82 2.19
CA LYS A 140 12.76 -8.85 3.04
C LYS A 140 11.49 -8.44 2.28
N THR A 141 11.29 -8.99 1.08
CA THR A 141 10.09 -8.73 0.25
C THR A 141 9.04 -9.81 0.50
N HIS A 142 8.75 -10.09 1.78
CA HIS A 142 7.85 -11.16 2.21
C HIS A 142 6.39 -10.92 1.80
N PHE A 143 6.02 -9.66 1.61
CA PHE A 143 4.71 -9.27 1.11
C PHE A 143 4.84 -8.76 -0.33
N THR A 144 4.21 -9.49 -1.25
CA THR A 144 4.12 -9.10 -2.65
C THR A 144 2.83 -8.32 -2.91
N PRO A 145 2.84 -7.35 -3.85
CA PRO A 145 4.00 -6.88 -4.59
C PRO A 145 4.96 -6.11 -3.67
N SER A 146 6.25 -6.09 -3.96
CA SER A 146 7.22 -5.19 -3.32
C SER A 146 8.04 -4.51 -4.40
N LEU A 147 8.35 -3.24 -4.23
CA LEU A 147 9.12 -2.46 -5.22
C LEU A 147 10.39 -1.92 -4.59
N LEU A 148 11.52 -2.13 -5.25
CA LEU A 148 12.79 -1.47 -4.91
C LEU A 148 13.19 -0.53 -6.04
N PHE A 149 13.39 0.73 -5.70
CA PHE A 149 13.80 1.77 -6.63
C PHE A 149 15.30 1.98 -6.52
N TYR A 150 16.01 1.82 -7.63
CA TYR A 150 17.44 2.08 -7.73
C TYR A 150 17.70 3.27 -8.64
N ASN A 151 18.47 4.24 -8.16
CA ASN A 151 18.91 5.39 -8.96
C ASN A 151 20.07 5.02 -9.90
N LYS A 152 20.57 6.01 -10.66
CA LYS A 152 21.68 5.85 -11.62
C LYS A 152 22.98 5.43 -10.94
N GLU A 153 23.15 5.78 -9.67
CA GLU A 153 24.32 5.49 -8.84
C GLU A 153 24.24 4.11 -8.14
N ARG A 154 23.29 3.24 -8.52
CA ARG A 154 23.04 1.90 -7.93
C ARG A 154 22.57 1.93 -6.47
N GLN A 155 22.13 3.07 -5.98
CA GLN A 155 21.64 3.20 -4.62
C GLN A 155 20.15 2.84 -4.57
N GLN A 156 19.75 2.02 -3.60
CA GLN A 156 18.34 1.79 -3.31
C GLN A 156 17.77 3.02 -2.59
N VAL A 157 17.04 3.86 -3.30
CA VAL A 157 16.55 5.16 -2.79
C VAL A 157 15.15 5.10 -2.22
N LEU A 158 14.38 4.06 -2.56
CA LEU A 158 13.05 3.81 -2.01
C LEU A 158 12.72 2.32 -2.03
N LYS A 159 12.02 1.86 -0.99
CA LYS A 159 11.37 0.55 -0.93
C LYS A 159 9.89 0.75 -0.61
N LEU A 160 9.03 0.17 -1.42
CA LEU A 160 7.59 0.11 -1.16
C LEU A 160 7.18 -1.35 -0.91
N PRO A 161 6.98 -1.75 0.35
CA PRO A 161 6.38 -3.04 0.66
C PRO A 161 4.87 -3.01 0.36
N GLY A 162 4.37 -4.03 -0.34
CA GLY A 162 2.94 -4.25 -0.57
C GLY A 162 2.25 -3.26 -1.52
N TYR A 163 0.92 -3.43 -1.64
CA TYR A 163 0.05 -2.60 -2.48
C TYR A 163 -0.33 -1.31 -1.74
N ARG A 164 -0.33 -0.20 -2.46
CA ARG A 164 -0.67 1.14 -1.98
C ARG A 164 -1.62 1.84 -2.95
N PRO A 165 -2.45 2.78 -2.46
CA PRO A 165 -3.34 3.57 -3.31
C PRO A 165 -2.59 4.30 -4.43
N LYS A 166 -3.27 4.54 -5.56
CA LYS A 166 -2.72 5.23 -6.74
C LYS A 166 -1.98 6.53 -6.42
N TYR A 167 -2.55 7.39 -5.58
CA TYR A 167 -1.95 8.69 -5.28
C TYR A 167 -0.59 8.53 -4.59
N GLN A 168 -0.47 7.66 -3.58
CA GLN A 168 0.80 7.38 -2.92
C GLN A 168 1.79 6.69 -3.86
N PHE A 169 1.29 5.77 -4.69
CA PHE A 169 2.13 5.09 -5.66
C PHE A 169 2.69 6.05 -6.71
N ARG A 170 1.87 7.00 -7.18
CA ARG A 170 2.29 8.06 -8.08
C ARG A 170 3.30 9.00 -7.41
N ALA A 171 3.04 9.42 -6.18
CA ALA A 171 3.96 10.24 -5.39
C ALA A 171 5.31 9.54 -5.19
N ALA A 172 5.34 8.22 -5.00
CA ALA A 172 6.59 7.46 -4.91
C ALA A 172 7.38 7.44 -6.22
N LEU A 173 6.70 7.34 -7.37
CA LEU A 173 7.34 7.43 -8.68
C LEU A 173 7.95 8.82 -8.89
N GLU A 174 7.22 9.88 -8.57
CA GLU A 174 7.66 11.28 -8.68
C GLU A 174 8.82 11.59 -7.74
N TYR A 175 8.70 11.19 -6.47
CA TYR A 175 9.75 11.30 -5.45
C TYR A 175 11.11 10.77 -5.93
N VAL A 176 11.11 9.60 -6.60
CA VAL A 176 12.34 9.03 -7.17
C VAL A 176 12.72 9.69 -8.48
N ALA A 177 11.77 9.93 -9.39
CA ALA A 177 12.04 10.49 -10.71
C ALA A 177 12.71 11.87 -10.62
N ASP A 178 12.24 12.70 -9.68
CA ASP A 178 12.67 14.07 -9.46
C ASP A 178 13.75 14.20 -8.37
N SER A 179 14.26 13.07 -7.87
CA SER A 179 15.36 13.01 -6.89
C SER A 179 15.08 13.69 -5.53
N HIS A 180 13.82 13.73 -5.08
CA HIS A 180 13.45 14.29 -3.77
C HIS A 180 14.17 13.59 -2.60
N TYR A 181 14.54 12.31 -2.77
CA TYR A 181 15.33 11.55 -1.79
C TYR A 181 16.69 12.16 -1.42
N LYS A 182 17.18 13.14 -2.18
CA LYS A 182 18.40 13.87 -1.83
C LYS A 182 18.19 14.94 -0.75
N HIS A 183 16.95 15.35 -0.52
CA HIS A 183 16.61 16.51 0.32
C HIS A 183 15.72 16.14 1.50
N GLU A 184 14.86 15.13 1.35
CA GLU A 184 13.94 14.70 2.40
C GLU A 184 13.61 13.21 2.31
N SER A 185 13.02 12.66 3.38
CA SER A 185 12.52 11.30 3.40
C SER A 185 11.17 11.20 2.66
N PHE A 186 10.88 10.02 2.12
CA PHE A 186 9.59 9.78 1.45
C PHE A 186 8.39 9.99 2.38
N ARG A 187 8.54 9.67 3.68
CA ARG A 187 7.51 9.95 4.69
C ARG A 187 7.18 11.44 4.76
N LYS A 188 8.20 12.31 4.78
CA LYS A 188 8.01 13.77 4.85
C LYS A 188 7.38 14.29 3.55
N TYR A 189 7.89 13.82 2.41
CA TYR A 189 7.36 14.16 1.09
C TYR A 189 5.86 13.82 0.95
N LEU A 190 5.49 12.61 1.36
CA LEU A 190 4.10 12.14 1.25
C LEU A 190 3.16 12.86 2.23
N ALA A 191 3.61 13.15 3.44
CA ALA A 191 2.80 13.84 4.45
C ALA A 191 2.31 15.22 3.98
N LEU A 192 3.11 15.96 3.20
CA LEU A 192 2.71 17.24 2.62
C LEU A 192 1.58 17.09 1.59
N ALA A 193 1.68 16.07 0.73
CA ALA A 193 0.62 15.76 -0.23
C ALA A 193 -0.65 15.28 0.48
N GLU A 194 -0.51 14.44 1.52
CA GLU A 194 -1.65 13.89 2.25
C GLU A 194 -2.41 14.93 3.08
N ALA A 195 -1.70 15.92 3.63
CA ALA A 195 -2.31 17.04 4.35
C ALA A 195 -3.26 17.88 3.47
N SER A 196 -3.14 17.79 2.14
CA SER A 196 -4.03 18.49 1.20
C SER A 196 -5.36 17.76 0.94
N PHE A 197 -5.48 16.49 1.34
CA PHE A 197 -6.75 15.76 1.24
C PHE A 197 -7.66 16.13 2.43
N ASN A 198 -8.64 17.00 2.18
CA ASN A 198 -9.61 17.47 3.18
C ASN A 198 -10.76 16.48 3.47
N PHE A 199 -10.55 15.17 3.25
CA PHE A 199 -11.60 14.17 3.39
C PHE A 199 -11.17 13.10 4.40
N GLY A 200 -11.94 12.96 5.48
CA GLY A 200 -11.72 11.95 6.52
C GLY A 200 -12.01 12.47 7.93
N SER A 201 -11.93 11.57 8.91
CA SER A 201 -12.00 11.93 10.32
C SER A 201 -10.67 12.54 10.79
N ASN A 202 -10.76 13.60 11.61
CA ASN A 202 -9.61 14.19 12.30
C ASN A 202 -9.12 13.35 13.50
N LYS A 203 -9.78 12.24 13.79
CA LYS A 203 -9.40 11.28 14.83
C LYS A 203 -9.04 9.94 14.19
N LEU A 204 -8.31 9.10 14.94
CA LEU A 204 -8.13 7.70 14.56
C LEU A 204 -9.48 6.97 14.65
N ASN A 205 -9.61 5.90 13.86
CA ASN A 205 -10.74 4.99 13.98
C ASN A 205 -10.67 4.25 15.33
N GLU A 206 -11.81 4.11 16.00
CA GLU A 206 -11.90 3.47 17.32
C GLU A 206 -12.30 2.00 17.20
N ASN A 207 -11.75 1.15 18.07
CA ASN A 207 -12.13 -0.25 18.19
C ASN A 207 -11.77 -0.77 19.60
N ASP A 208 -12.64 -1.61 20.17
CA ASP A 208 -12.50 -2.12 21.53
C ASP A 208 -11.32 -3.09 21.71
N ILE A 209 -10.76 -3.65 20.63
CA ILE A 209 -9.57 -4.51 20.70
C ILE A 209 -8.32 -3.78 21.18
N PHE A 210 -8.27 -2.44 21.04
CA PHE A 210 -7.08 -1.67 21.34
C PHE A 210 -6.95 -1.32 22.83
N ARG A 211 -5.79 -1.64 23.41
CA ARG A 211 -5.45 -1.20 24.76
C ARG A 211 -5.32 0.33 24.82
N GLN A 212 -5.78 0.90 25.92
CA GLN A 212 -5.72 2.34 26.20
C GLN A 212 -4.39 2.73 26.87
N PRO A 213 -3.95 4.00 26.78
CA PRO A 213 -2.74 4.47 27.45
C PRO A 213 -2.85 4.35 28.99
N PRO A 214 -1.72 4.30 29.73
CA PRO A 214 -0.35 4.49 29.27
C PRO A 214 0.25 3.28 28.55
N TYR A 215 1.09 3.54 27.54
CA TYR A 215 1.70 2.49 26.72
C TYR A 215 3.10 2.10 27.22
N ASN A 216 3.14 1.07 28.08
CA ASN A 216 4.38 0.35 28.37
C ASN A 216 4.40 -0.97 27.58
N LEU A 217 5.12 -0.99 26.46
CA LEU A 217 5.15 -2.12 25.54
C LEU A 217 6.33 -3.08 25.78
N ASN A 218 7.11 -2.84 26.84
CA ASN A 218 8.28 -3.64 27.20
C ASN A 218 7.89 -4.85 28.06
N ASN A 219 8.60 -5.97 27.89
CA ASN A 219 8.44 -7.19 28.70
C ASN A 219 6.99 -7.71 28.81
N LEU A 220 6.25 -7.72 27.69
CA LEU A 220 4.89 -8.25 27.66
C LEU A 220 4.88 -9.79 27.66
N ASP A 221 3.93 -10.38 28.38
CA ASP A 221 3.71 -11.84 28.41
C ASP A 221 3.04 -12.39 27.15
N GLU A 222 2.50 -11.50 26.32
CA GLU A 222 1.74 -11.80 25.10
C GLU A 222 2.54 -11.39 23.86
N ILE A 223 2.11 -11.89 22.69
CA ILE A 223 2.57 -11.31 21.42
C ILE A 223 2.01 -9.89 21.33
N LEU A 224 2.86 -8.93 20.96
CA LEU A 224 2.45 -7.55 20.74
C LEU A 224 2.16 -7.33 19.26
N VAL A 225 1.06 -6.64 18.96
CA VAL A 225 0.88 -6.01 17.65
C VAL A 225 0.63 -4.51 17.82
N VAL A 226 1.40 -3.71 17.07
CA VAL A 226 1.28 -2.26 17.05
C VAL A 226 0.73 -1.82 15.70
N PHE A 227 -0.42 -1.15 15.72
CA PHE A 227 -1.05 -0.51 14.58
C PHE A 227 -0.62 0.96 14.57
N PHE A 228 0.21 1.34 13.60
CA PHE A 228 0.55 2.74 13.35
C PHE A 228 -0.39 3.32 12.31
N GLU A 229 -1.11 4.36 12.73
CA GLU A 229 -2.12 5.04 11.92
C GLU A 229 -1.96 6.56 12.03
N TYR A 230 -2.73 7.29 11.23
CA TYR A 230 -2.93 8.73 11.35
C TYR A 230 -4.34 9.10 10.82
N PRO A 231 -4.90 10.25 11.22
CA PRO A 231 -6.19 10.73 10.72
C PRO A 231 -6.22 10.92 9.20
N ASN A 232 -7.40 11.03 8.59
CA ASN A 232 -7.57 11.15 7.13
C ASN A 232 -6.88 10.04 6.33
N CYS A 233 -6.93 8.82 6.86
CA CYS A 233 -6.31 7.64 6.27
C CYS A 233 -7.38 6.69 5.72
N HIS A 234 -7.70 6.83 4.43
CA HIS A 234 -8.70 5.99 3.75
C HIS A 234 -8.41 4.48 3.88
N ALA A 235 -7.14 4.08 3.77
CA ALA A 235 -6.76 2.67 3.97
C ALA A 235 -6.98 2.19 5.42
N CYS A 236 -6.89 3.08 6.40
CA CYS A 236 -7.21 2.78 7.80
C CYS A 236 -8.73 2.64 7.96
N ASP A 237 -9.53 3.51 7.33
CA ASP A 237 -10.99 3.40 7.35
C ASP A 237 -11.45 2.05 6.78
N ILE A 238 -10.84 1.60 5.68
CA ILE A 238 -11.08 0.26 5.11
C ILE A 238 -10.65 -0.87 6.06
N LEU A 239 -9.48 -0.76 6.70
CA LEU A 239 -9.01 -1.75 7.67
C LEU A 239 -10.03 -1.92 8.80
N HIS A 240 -10.52 -0.82 9.39
CA HIS A 240 -11.46 -0.85 10.50
C HIS A 240 -12.86 -1.29 10.08
N GLY A 241 -13.39 -0.71 9.00
CA GLY A 241 -14.76 -0.99 8.54
C GLY A 241 -14.97 -2.40 7.97
N HIS A 242 -13.92 -3.01 7.41
CA HIS A 242 -14.02 -4.32 6.75
C HIS A 242 -13.22 -5.42 7.46
N THR A 243 -11.93 -5.20 7.68
CA THR A 243 -11.02 -6.28 8.09
C THR A 243 -11.08 -6.54 9.59
N LEU A 244 -11.02 -5.50 10.43
CA LEU A 244 -11.09 -5.63 11.89
C LEU A 244 -12.51 -5.91 12.40
N ASN A 245 -13.54 -5.50 11.64
CA ASN A 245 -14.93 -5.83 11.94
C ASN A 245 -15.28 -7.31 11.68
N ASN A 246 -14.35 -8.10 11.15
CA ASN A 246 -14.55 -9.54 10.99
C ASN A 246 -14.27 -10.29 12.29
N PHE A 247 -15.27 -11.01 12.81
CA PHE A 247 -15.16 -11.78 14.06
C PHE A 247 -13.98 -12.76 14.11
N SER A 248 -13.61 -13.37 12.98
CA SER A 248 -12.47 -14.30 12.94
C SER A 248 -11.12 -13.60 13.13
N ILE A 249 -11.03 -12.32 12.74
CA ILE A 249 -9.84 -11.49 12.98
C ILE A 249 -9.85 -11.02 14.43
N SER A 250 -10.94 -10.40 14.89
CA SER A 250 -11.02 -9.85 16.25
C SER A 250 -10.76 -10.92 17.31
N ALA A 251 -11.44 -12.08 17.23
CA ALA A 251 -11.27 -13.17 18.20
C ALA A 251 -9.85 -13.76 18.25
N LYS A 252 -9.05 -13.59 17.19
CA LYS A 252 -7.63 -14.00 17.21
C LYS A 252 -6.72 -12.88 17.69
N LEU A 253 -7.03 -11.63 17.38
CA LEU A 253 -6.31 -10.48 17.91
C LEU A 253 -6.51 -10.31 19.41
N ASP A 254 -7.63 -10.76 19.98
CA ASP A 254 -7.88 -10.78 21.43
C ASP A 254 -6.87 -11.65 22.21
N GLN A 255 -6.12 -12.51 21.51
CA GLN A 255 -5.04 -13.33 22.09
C GLN A 255 -3.69 -12.59 22.13
N PHE A 256 -3.64 -11.38 21.58
CA PHE A 256 -2.46 -10.52 21.51
C PHE A 256 -2.64 -9.29 22.39
N TYR A 257 -1.52 -8.68 22.76
CA TYR A 257 -1.51 -7.32 23.25
C TYR A 257 -1.59 -6.38 22.04
N VAL A 258 -2.77 -5.80 21.79
CA VAL A 258 -3.04 -4.97 20.60
C VAL A 258 -3.04 -3.49 20.99
N VAL A 259 -2.22 -2.69 20.31
CA VAL A 259 -2.20 -1.22 20.51
C VAL A 259 -2.31 -0.48 19.19
N GLN A 260 -3.01 0.64 19.21
CA GLN A 260 -3.08 1.61 18.12
C GLN A 260 -2.31 2.87 18.52
N LEU A 261 -1.40 3.33 17.67
CA LEU A 261 -0.59 4.51 17.91
C LEU A 261 -0.72 5.48 16.74
N ASN A 262 -1.02 6.75 17.06
CA ASN A 262 -0.92 7.82 16.09
C ASN A 262 0.56 8.09 15.79
N SER A 263 0.95 7.83 14.55
CA SER A 263 2.34 7.98 14.08
C SER A 263 2.78 9.43 13.86
N HIS A 264 1.89 10.41 14.02
CA HIS A 264 2.17 11.85 13.89
C HIS A 264 2.14 12.61 15.23
N LEU A 265 1.73 11.97 16.33
CA LEU A 265 1.65 12.60 17.65
C LEU A 265 2.86 12.25 18.54
N GLU A 266 3.12 13.11 19.53
CA GLU A 266 4.18 12.92 20.53
C GLU A 266 3.71 12.09 21.73
N THR A 267 2.81 11.12 21.52
CA THR A 267 2.26 10.28 22.59
C THR A 267 3.38 9.50 23.29
N PRO A 268 3.58 9.64 24.62
CA PRO A 268 4.64 8.94 25.34
C PRO A 268 4.46 7.43 25.31
N ILE A 269 5.54 6.70 25.02
CA ILE A 269 5.56 5.24 25.01
C ILE A 269 6.87 4.69 25.59
N ILE A 270 6.84 3.43 26.03
CA ILE A 270 8.04 2.60 26.20
C ILE A 270 7.98 1.52 25.12
N THR A 271 8.97 1.47 24.22
CA THR A 271 8.99 0.49 23.12
C THR A 271 9.23 -0.94 23.64
N PRO A 272 9.04 -1.98 22.80
CA PRO A 272 9.30 -3.36 23.20
C PRO A 272 10.74 -3.66 23.62
N GLY A 273 11.69 -2.83 23.21
CA GLY A 273 13.08 -2.91 23.65
C GLY A 273 13.39 -2.06 24.89
N GLY A 274 12.38 -1.47 25.54
CA GLY A 274 12.54 -0.65 26.75
C GLY A 274 12.91 0.82 26.50
N LEU A 275 12.97 1.28 25.25
CA LEU A 275 13.29 2.68 24.93
C LEU A 275 12.09 3.58 25.29
N LYS A 276 12.32 4.59 26.14
CA LYS A 276 11.36 5.69 26.35
C LYS A 276 11.42 6.65 25.16
N THR A 277 10.30 6.85 24.48
CA THR A 277 10.21 7.71 23.29
C THR A 277 8.75 8.15 23.09
N THR A 278 8.43 8.68 21.90
CA THR A 278 7.06 8.99 21.49
C THR A 278 6.65 8.16 20.28
N SER A 279 5.34 8.01 20.05
CA SER A 279 4.82 7.25 18.91
C SER A 279 5.32 7.79 17.56
N LYS A 280 5.41 9.12 17.39
CA LYS A 280 5.99 9.74 16.19
C LYS A 280 7.47 9.40 16.00
N LYS A 281 8.30 9.64 17.01
CA LYS A 281 9.74 9.35 16.94
C LYS A 281 10.01 7.88 16.67
N TRP A 282 9.23 6.99 17.28
CA TRP A 282 9.36 5.56 17.03
C TRP A 282 8.97 5.18 15.60
N ALA A 283 7.87 5.72 15.07
CA ALA A 283 7.46 5.49 13.69
C ALA A 283 8.50 6.01 12.68
N GLU A 284 9.18 7.13 12.97
CA GLU A 284 10.29 7.67 12.18
C GLU A 284 11.52 6.76 12.22
N GLN A 285 11.91 6.28 13.41
CA GLN A 285 13.00 5.30 13.58
C GLN A 285 12.75 3.99 12.83
N LEU A 286 11.50 3.53 12.82
CA LEU A 286 11.06 2.37 12.06
C LEU A 286 10.97 2.61 10.55
N ASN A 287 11.16 3.87 10.11
CA ASN A 287 11.01 4.36 8.75
C ASN A 287 9.68 3.94 8.12
N LEU A 288 8.58 4.08 8.86
CA LEU A 288 7.25 3.76 8.34
C LEU A 288 6.82 4.83 7.34
N THR A 289 6.37 4.38 6.18
CA THR A 289 5.97 5.22 5.04
C THR A 289 4.54 4.94 4.56
N PHE A 290 3.76 4.23 5.36
CA PHE A 290 2.37 3.88 5.06
C PHE A 290 1.55 3.77 6.35
N ALA A 291 0.26 4.09 6.27
CA ALA A 291 -0.74 3.69 7.25
C ALA A 291 -1.94 2.99 6.56
N PRO A 292 -2.51 1.95 7.18
CA PRO A 292 -2.10 1.36 8.45
C PRO A 292 -0.80 0.54 8.32
N SER A 293 0.07 0.62 9.31
CA SER A 293 1.25 -0.25 9.45
C SER A 293 1.12 -1.13 10.67
N LEU A 294 1.08 -2.45 10.49
CA LEU A 294 0.95 -3.43 11.56
C LEU A 294 2.31 -4.08 11.81
N ILE A 295 2.83 -3.99 13.03
CA ILE A 295 4.11 -4.62 13.40
C ILE A 295 3.89 -5.59 14.56
N PHE A 296 4.24 -6.85 14.34
CA PHE A 296 4.12 -7.91 15.32
C PHE A 296 5.47 -8.16 15.98
N PHE A 297 5.49 -8.22 17.32
CA PHE A 297 6.66 -8.50 18.12
C PHE A 297 6.45 -9.75 18.97
N ASP A 298 7.51 -10.53 19.16
CA ASP A 298 7.50 -11.63 20.11
C ASP A 298 7.55 -11.12 21.56
N LYS A 299 7.38 -12.03 22.51
CA LYS A 299 7.41 -11.74 23.96
C LYS A 299 8.75 -11.15 24.45
N LYS A 300 9.81 -11.19 23.63
CA LYS A 300 11.12 -10.61 23.92
C LYS A 300 11.29 -9.24 23.25
N GLY A 301 10.24 -8.70 22.63
CA GLY A 301 10.27 -7.44 21.90
C GLY A 301 10.98 -7.51 20.55
N LYS A 302 11.27 -8.70 20.03
CA LYS A 302 11.85 -8.86 18.69
C LYS A 302 10.74 -8.85 17.65
N GLU A 303 10.89 -8.03 16.62
CA GLU A 303 9.97 -8.03 15.49
C GLU A 303 9.92 -9.39 14.81
N ILE A 304 8.70 -9.93 14.68
CA ILE A 304 8.40 -11.16 13.96
C ILE A 304 8.18 -10.82 12.49
N ILE A 305 7.25 -9.91 12.23
CA ILE A 305 6.78 -9.57 10.89
C ILE A 305 6.06 -8.22 10.92
N ARG A 306 6.10 -7.48 9.81
CA ARG A 306 5.34 -6.24 9.63
C ARG A 306 4.62 -6.19 8.30
N ILE A 307 3.44 -5.57 8.29
CA ILE A 307 2.64 -5.27 7.11
C ILE A 307 2.59 -3.73 6.98
N GLU A 308 3.15 -3.20 5.90
CA GLU A 308 3.20 -1.75 5.62
C GLU A 308 2.52 -1.48 4.27
N SER A 309 1.29 -1.94 4.15
CA SER A 309 0.49 -1.87 2.93
C SER A 309 -0.99 -2.02 3.24
N VAL A 310 -1.84 -1.79 2.25
CA VAL A 310 -3.25 -2.22 2.31
C VAL A 310 -3.26 -3.70 2.70
N VAL A 311 -4.13 -4.05 3.64
CA VAL A 311 -4.28 -5.40 4.17
C VAL A 311 -5.76 -5.73 4.26
N GLN A 312 -6.11 -6.89 3.70
CA GLN A 312 -7.43 -7.47 3.67
C GLN A 312 -7.46 -8.74 4.51
N PHE A 313 -8.65 -9.33 4.66
CA PHE A 313 -8.93 -10.45 5.54
C PHE A 313 -7.95 -11.63 5.38
N HIS A 314 -7.77 -12.18 4.17
CA HIS A 314 -6.99 -13.42 4.00
C HIS A 314 -5.51 -13.23 4.29
N ARG A 315 -4.93 -12.07 3.97
CA ARG A 315 -3.56 -11.74 4.34
C ARG A 315 -3.41 -11.63 5.85
N LEU A 316 -4.28 -10.87 6.51
CA LEU A 316 -4.16 -10.64 7.95
C LEU A 316 -4.36 -11.95 8.73
N ILE A 317 -5.40 -12.73 8.40
CA ILE A 317 -5.67 -14.02 9.06
C ILE A 317 -4.51 -15.00 8.86
N SER A 318 -3.88 -15.04 7.68
CA SER A 318 -2.71 -15.90 7.44
C SER A 318 -1.51 -15.49 8.29
N VAL A 319 -1.25 -14.18 8.43
CA VAL A 319 -0.17 -13.67 9.29
C VAL A 319 -0.43 -13.99 10.76
N ILE A 320 -1.66 -13.78 11.24
CA ILE A 320 -2.02 -14.12 12.63
C ILE A 320 -1.87 -15.64 12.86
N ASN A 321 -2.32 -16.47 11.92
CA ASN A 321 -2.17 -17.92 12.02
C ASN A 321 -0.70 -18.37 12.05
N PHE A 322 0.18 -17.74 11.25
CA PHE A 322 1.63 -18.00 11.27
C PHE A 322 2.25 -17.73 12.64
N ILE A 323 1.78 -16.67 13.30
CA ILE A 323 2.25 -16.27 14.63
C ILE A 323 1.69 -17.22 15.70
N ASN A 324 0.38 -17.47 15.70
CA ASN A 324 -0.29 -18.33 16.69
C ASN A 324 0.22 -19.76 16.65
N SER A 325 0.55 -20.30 15.47
CA SER A 325 1.11 -21.63 15.35
C SER A 325 2.60 -21.72 15.76
N GLY A 326 3.25 -20.60 16.07
CA GLY A 326 4.67 -20.54 16.41
C GLY A 326 5.62 -20.82 15.24
N GLU A 327 5.10 -20.85 14.01
CA GLU A 327 5.84 -21.26 12.81
C GLU A 327 6.90 -20.23 12.40
N TYR A 328 6.76 -18.98 12.85
CA TYR A 328 7.79 -17.96 12.72
C TYR A 328 9.13 -18.30 13.40
N LYS A 329 9.15 -19.30 14.28
CA LYS A 329 10.39 -19.82 14.90
C LYS A 329 11.06 -20.90 14.07
N LYS A 330 10.29 -21.59 13.20
CA LYS A 330 10.74 -22.76 12.44
C LYS A 330 11.08 -22.42 11.00
N HIS A 331 10.40 -21.43 10.42
CA HIS A 331 10.57 -21.01 9.05
C HIS A 331 11.46 -19.78 8.92
N LYS A 332 12.24 -19.73 7.83
CA LYS A 332 13.11 -18.58 7.56
C LYS A 332 12.30 -17.31 7.31
N THR A 333 11.14 -17.45 6.66
CA THR A 333 10.27 -16.34 6.29
C THR A 333 8.80 -16.76 6.29
N PHE A 334 7.88 -15.78 6.31
CA PHE A 334 6.45 -16.05 6.10
C PHE A 334 6.16 -16.68 4.72
N LEU A 335 6.91 -16.29 3.69
CA LEU A 335 6.74 -16.87 2.34
C LEU A 335 7.15 -18.34 2.30
N ASP A 336 8.23 -18.70 2.99
CA ASP A 336 8.71 -20.08 3.14
C ASP A 336 7.64 -20.97 3.79
N TRP A 337 7.02 -20.50 4.87
CA TRP A 337 5.89 -21.18 5.51
C TRP A 337 4.65 -21.29 4.61
N MET A 338 4.30 -20.21 3.90
CA MET A 338 3.17 -20.24 2.95
C MET A 338 3.40 -21.23 1.81
N GLN A 339 4.65 -21.47 1.42
CA GLN A 339 5.01 -22.45 0.38
C GLN A 339 4.97 -23.87 0.93
N SER A 340 5.47 -24.13 2.14
CA SER A 340 5.41 -25.46 2.75
C SER A 340 3.99 -25.98 2.90
N LYS A 341 3.03 -25.09 3.19
CA LYS A 341 1.59 -25.41 3.26
C LYS A 341 0.92 -25.73 1.93
N LYS A 342 1.55 -25.43 0.78
CA LYS A 342 1.01 -25.80 -0.54
C LYS A 342 1.54 -27.14 -1.05
N MET A 343 2.62 -27.64 -0.44
CA MET A 343 3.25 -28.92 -0.80
C MET A 343 2.70 -30.10 0.03
N ASN A 344 1.99 -29.78 1.10
CA ASN A 344 1.22 -30.70 1.94
C ASN A 344 -0.27 -30.47 1.67
#